data_AF-A0A4Q4PEI3-F1
#
_entry.id   AF-A0A4Q4PEI3-F1
#
_cell.length_a   1.000
_cell.length_b   1.000
_cell.length_c   1.000
_cell.angle_alpha   90.00
_cell.angle_beta   90.00
_cell.angle_gamma   90.00
#
_symmetry.space_group_name_H-M   'P 1'
#
loop_
_entity.id
_entity.type
_entity.pdbx_description
1 polymer ?
#
loop_
_entity_poly.entity_id
_entity_poly.type
_entity_poly.pdbx_seq_one_letter_code
_entity_poly.pdbx_strand_id
1 'polypeptide(L)'
;MAQLVEFRQSDLLVEVLPRYTDKPCDEKIMRRFHDDEDETGSQVSSTINLEDLEVQRQSNRDRASQTWWSRFGCCRRRREETDAERRARRIRWYRGCGISVVVLTIFGTIAAGVYIAFVSVLLRRLAPSLRQNGLQHIVNTWEEPNAGVAFQYEWRDDFSRDIVPKNCHSHNDYWRAVPLYAALAVGCTSIEADIWLTEDDELLVSHSWESTTKDRTIKSLYLDPLANILEQRNATAADSQDKKTGIFDMDPTTTTVLLIDFKSDGAATWPVLLSQLAPLREKNWLTYYDGETLHQGPLTIVGTGNTPFDLIQAAATDRYIFFDAPLLSVSNDYNTTNSYYASSALSSAVGKVWFATMSSGQIERVKEQVEAADAKGLKSRYWGTPSWPIGRRDEAWKVLMGAGVGVLNVDDLVSATMWNWGWCVVAGIALCGNS
;
A
#
# COMPACT_ATOMS: atom_id res chain seq x y z
N MET A 1 47.38 -38.11 41.38
CA MET A 1 46.40 -38.92 42.14
C MET A 1 45.11 -39.01 41.31
N ALA A 2 44.21 -39.96 41.62
CA ALA A 2 42.84 -40.19 41.12
C ALA A 2 42.17 -39.09 40.24
N GLN A 3 41.33 -39.36 39.22
CA GLN A 3 40.58 -40.56 38.73
C GLN A 3 40.06 -40.18 37.28
N LEU A 4 39.95 -40.97 36.20
CA LEU A 4 39.35 -42.29 35.91
C LEU A 4 37.87 -42.38 36.39
N VAL A 5 36.82 -42.81 35.65
CA VAL A 5 36.61 -43.66 34.44
C VAL A 5 35.10 -43.49 34.03
N GLU A 6 34.51 -43.72 32.84
CA GLU A 6 34.87 -44.12 31.46
C GLU A 6 33.68 -43.77 30.48
N PHE A 7 33.80 -44.06 29.18
CA PHE A 7 32.72 -44.03 28.16
C PHE A 7 31.68 -45.17 28.31
N ARG A 8 30.44 -44.99 27.81
CA ARG A 8 29.69 -46.09 27.15
C ARG A 8 28.53 -45.63 26.24
N GLN A 9 27.99 -46.58 25.48
CA GLN A 9 27.20 -46.40 24.25
C GLN A 9 26.19 -47.56 24.09
N SER A 10 24.91 -47.25 23.95
CA SER A 10 23.78 -48.16 23.64
C SER A 10 22.48 -47.33 23.52
N ASP A 11 21.48 -47.65 22.69
CA ASP A 11 21.37 -48.73 21.71
C ASP A 11 20.51 -48.32 20.49
N LEU A 12 20.59 -49.11 19.42
CA LEU A 12 19.81 -48.99 18.19
C LEU A 12 18.56 -49.90 18.25
N LEU A 13 17.46 -49.54 17.60
CA LEU A 13 16.51 -50.54 17.10
C LEU A 13 15.72 -50.03 15.88
N VAL A 14 15.48 -50.94 14.93
CA VAL A 14 14.81 -50.73 13.64
C VAL A 14 14.04 -52.01 13.32
N GLU A 15 12.75 -51.91 12.94
CA GLU A 15 11.94 -52.88 12.17
C GLU A 15 10.50 -52.30 12.03
N VAL A 16 9.61 -52.69 11.12
CA VAL A 16 9.66 -53.08 9.68
C VAL A 16 8.21 -53.04 9.16
N LEU A 17 7.99 -52.94 7.84
CA LEU A 17 6.65 -52.88 7.22
C LEU A 17 5.93 -54.24 7.20
N PRO A 18 4.60 -54.26 7.01
CA PRO A 18 4.11 -54.73 5.69
C PRO A 18 2.93 -53.94 5.10
N ARG A 19 2.58 -54.26 3.84
CA ARG A 19 1.38 -53.79 3.11
C ARG A 19 0.31 -54.88 3.04
N TYR A 20 -0.98 -54.51 2.91
CA TYR A 20 -2.17 -55.21 2.32
C TYR A 20 -3.44 -54.74 3.09
N THR A 21 -4.67 -54.60 2.54
CA THR A 21 -5.19 -54.70 1.15
C THR A 21 -6.54 -53.93 0.99
N ASP A 22 -6.92 -53.69 -0.27
CA ASP A 22 -8.30 -53.64 -0.82
C ASP A 22 -9.34 -52.56 -0.44
N LYS A 23 -10.36 -52.51 -1.32
CA LYS A 23 -11.55 -51.63 -1.38
C LYS A 23 -12.83 -52.47 -1.10
N PRO A 24 -14.05 -51.95 -1.36
CA PRO A 24 -14.73 -50.76 -0.83
C PRO A 24 -16.02 -51.16 -0.06
N CYS A 25 -16.84 -50.21 0.40
CA CYS A 25 -18.29 -50.14 0.08
C CYS A 25 -19.05 -49.02 0.83
N ASP A 26 -19.81 -48.25 0.03
CA ASP A 26 -21.23 -47.84 0.18
C ASP A 26 -21.89 -47.16 1.42
N GLU A 27 -23.01 -46.53 1.07
CA GLU A 27 -24.18 -46.06 1.84
C GLU A 27 -24.09 -45.01 2.99
N LYS A 28 -24.68 -43.84 2.67
CA LYS A 28 -25.80 -43.17 3.37
C LYS A 28 -26.05 -43.51 4.85
N ILE A 29 -26.16 -42.45 5.67
CA ILE A 29 -26.99 -42.47 6.88
C ILE A 29 -28.15 -41.46 6.74
N MET A 30 -29.37 -42.00 6.65
CA MET A 30 -30.60 -41.33 7.08
C MET A 30 -30.89 -41.70 8.54
N ARG A 31 -31.45 -40.75 9.31
CA ARG A 31 -32.28 -40.86 10.54
C ARG A 31 -32.31 -39.46 11.19
N ARG A 32 -33.37 -38.96 11.83
CA ARG A 32 -34.64 -39.54 12.32
C ARG A 32 -35.82 -38.73 11.73
N PHE A 33 -36.99 -39.28 11.41
CA PHE A 33 -38.00 -39.91 12.30
C PHE A 33 -38.49 -38.99 13.43
N HIS A 34 -39.69 -38.43 13.25
CA HIS A 34 -40.82 -38.88 14.06
C HIS A 34 -42.14 -38.67 13.31
N ASP A 35 -42.87 -39.76 13.14
CA ASP A 35 -44.27 -39.78 12.76
C ASP A 35 -45.11 -39.99 14.03
N ASP A 36 -46.42 -39.71 13.94
CA ASP A 36 -47.51 -40.44 14.60
C ASP A 36 -48.80 -40.15 13.79
N GLU A 37 -49.69 -41.14 13.70
CA GLU A 37 -50.83 -41.17 12.75
C GLU A 37 -52.14 -40.59 13.40
N ASP A 38 -53.34 -40.53 12.80
CA ASP A 38 -54.14 -41.62 12.23
C ASP A 38 -55.24 -41.16 11.23
N GLU A 39 -55.58 -42.09 10.32
CA GLU A 39 -56.81 -42.39 9.56
C GLU A 39 -57.96 -41.35 9.36
N THR A 40 -58.72 -41.34 8.25
CA THR A 40 -59.45 -42.47 7.61
C THR A 40 -59.92 -42.16 6.17
N GLY A 41 -60.01 -43.21 5.32
CA GLY A 41 -60.86 -43.27 4.09
C GLY A 41 -60.24 -42.72 2.78
N SER A 42 -59.98 -43.48 1.71
CA SER A 42 -60.86 -44.35 0.87
C SER A 42 -61.82 -43.54 -0.03
N GLN A 43 -61.89 -43.70 -1.37
CA GLN A 43 -61.17 -44.55 -2.35
C GLN A 43 -61.39 -44.03 -3.81
N VAL A 44 -60.82 -44.72 -4.82
CA VAL A 44 -61.06 -44.60 -6.30
C VAL A 44 -60.46 -43.32 -6.95
N SER A 45 -59.65 -43.29 -8.03
CA SER A 45 -59.09 -44.20 -9.07
C SER A 45 -59.55 -43.90 -10.51
N SER A 46 -58.72 -44.27 -11.50
CA SER A 46 -58.78 -43.99 -12.96
C SER A 46 -58.79 -42.50 -13.36
N THR A 47 -57.78 -41.87 -14.00
CA THR A 47 -56.86 -42.14 -15.14
C THR A 47 -57.29 -41.53 -16.47
N ILE A 48 -56.61 -40.44 -16.84
CA ILE A 48 -56.01 -40.16 -18.17
C ILE A 48 -56.95 -40.12 -19.39
N ASN A 49 -57.06 -38.93 -20.02
CA ASN A 49 -56.51 -38.76 -21.37
C ASN A 49 -56.19 -37.31 -21.75
N LEU A 50 -55.25 -37.14 -22.69
CA LEU A 50 -54.86 -35.83 -23.25
C LEU A 50 -55.59 -35.58 -24.56
N GLU A 51 -56.76 -34.95 -24.53
CA GLU A 51 -57.38 -34.41 -25.76
C GLU A 51 -58.25 -33.15 -25.56
N ASP A 52 -58.78 -32.88 -24.36
CA ASP A 52 -59.57 -31.66 -24.05
C ASP A 52 -58.73 -30.38 -23.80
N LEU A 53 -57.40 -30.44 -23.98
CA LEU A 53 -56.48 -29.37 -23.57
C LEU A 53 -56.57 -28.06 -24.39
N GLU A 54 -57.28 -28.02 -25.51
CA GLU A 54 -57.35 -26.85 -26.41
C GLU A 54 -58.69 -26.08 -26.39
N VAL A 55 -59.76 -26.63 -25.80
CA VAL A 55 -61.07 -25.94 -25.76
C VAL A 55 -61.24 -25.04 -24.52
N GLN A 56 -60.58 -25.38 -23.39
CA GLN A 56 -60.87 -24.74 -22.11
C GLN A 56 -60.09 -23.44 -21.81
N ARG A 57 -59.44 -22.83 -22.81
CA ARG A 57 -58.62 -21.60 -22.64
C ARG A 57 -59.31 -20.29 -23.05
N GLN A 58 -60.56 -20.34 -23.56
CA GLN A 58 -61.21 -19.18 -24.19
C GLN A 58 -62.60 -18.83 -23.65
N SER A 59 -63.06 -19.48 -22.56
CA SER A 59 -64.40 -19.28 -21.96
C SER A 59 -64.37 -18.95 -20.46
N ASN A 60 -63.28 -18.33 -19.96
CA ASN A 60 -63.14 -17.99 -18.54
C ASN A 60 -62.52 -16.61 -18.31
N ARG A 61 -62.99 -15.59 -19.05
CA ARG A 61 -62.56 -14.18 -18.88
C ARG A 61 -63.68 -13.13 -18.84
N ASP A 62 -64.95 -13.55 -18.90
CA ASP A 62 -66.12 -12.64 -18.95
C ASP A 62 -67.22 -13.03 -17.92
N ARG A 63 -66.84 -13.52 -16.73
CA ARG A 63 -67.84 -13.87 -15.69
C ARG A 63 -67.43 -13.62 -14.23
N ALA A 64 -66.88 -12.44 -13.97
CA ALA A 64 -66.76 -11.87 -12.62
C ALA A 64 -67.16 -10.38 -12.62
N SER A 65 -67.62 -9.88 -11.46
CA SER A 65 -67.99 -8.47 -11.19
C SER A 65 -69.16 -7.84 -11.98
N GLN A 66 -70.24 -8.59 -12.22
CA GLN A 66 -71.58 -7.96 -12.20
C GLN A 66 -72.08 -7.78 -10.74
N THR A 67 -73.06 -6.88 -10.57
CA THR A 67 -73.81 -6.57 -9.32
C THR A 67 -73.02 -6.12 -8.07
N TRP A 68 -72.79 -4.80 -7.93
CA TRP A 68 -73.02 -4.11 -6.63
C TRP A 68 -73.30 -2.59 -6.66
N TRP A 69 -73.26 -1.90 -7.82
CA TRP A 69 -73.43 -0.43 -7.88
C TRP A 69 -74.54 0.06 -8.83
N SER A 70 -75.75 -0.48 -8.70
CA SER A 70 -76.91 -0.12 -9.54
C SER A 70 -78.18 0.25 -8.77
N ARG A 71 -78.07 0.88 -7.59
CA ARG A 71 -79.25 1.29 -6.80
C ARG A 71 -79.23 2.65 -6.06
N PHE A 72 -78.47 3.63 -6.56
CA PHE A 72 -78.71 5.05 -6.25
C PHE A 72 -78.69 5.90 -7.53
N GLY A 73 -79.87 6.06 -8.14
CA GLY A 73 -80.07 6.87 -9.33
C GLY A 73 -80.09 8.37 -9.03
N CYS A 74 -78.93 8.97 -8.77
CA CYS A 74 -78.77 10.42 -8.83
C CYS A 74 -78.14 10.80 -10.17
N CYS A 75 -78.81 11.65 -10.96
CA CYS A 75 -78.42 11.99 -12.33
C CYS A 75 -77.20 12.91 -12.39
N ARG A 76 -76.00 12.38 -12.07
CA ARG A 76 -74.73 13.07 -12.29
C ARG A 76 -74.39 13.09 -13.78
N ARG A 77 -75.05 14.02 -14.50
CA ARG A 77 -74.83 14.37 -15.90
C ARG A 77 -73.33 14.42 -16.21
N ARG A 78 -72.77 13.35 -16.79
CA ARG A 78 -71.37 13.31 -17.24
C ARG A 78 -71.24 14.30 -18.40
N ARG A 79 -70.81 15.52 -18.08
CA ARG A 79 -70.48 16.54 -19.08
C ARG A 79 -69.48 15.94 -20.05
N GLU A 80 -69.83 15.87 -21.33
CA GLU A 80 -68.87 15.51 -22.36
C GLU A 80 -67.85 16.65 -22.45
N GLU A 81 -66.66 16.41 -21.90
CA GLU A 81 -65.62 17.43 -21.86
C GLU A 81 -65.12 17.71 -23.28
N THR A 82 -65.41 18.93 -23.72
CA THR A 82 -65.02 19.49 -25.01
C THR A 82 -63.52 19.35 -25.25
N ASP A 83 -63.08 19.35 -26.50
CA ASP A 83 -61.65 19.36 -26.80
C ASP A 83 -60.94 20.63 -26.28
N ALA A 84 -61.68 21.71 -26.03
CA ALA A 84 -61.20 22.86 -25.27
C ALA A 84 -60.89 22.50 -23.80
N GLU A 85 -61.78 21.81 -23.07
CA GLU A 85 -61.55 21.34 -21.70
C GLU A 85 -60.44 20.27 -21.62
N ARG A 86 -60.32 19.40 -22.64
CA ARG A 86 -59.21 18.44 -22.78
C ARG A 86 -57.86 19.15 -23.04
N ARG A 87 -57.84 20.17 -23.91
CA ARG A 87 -56.65 21.01 -24.18
C ARG A 87 -56.26 21.82 -22.95
N ALA A 88 -57.22 22.42 -22.25
CA ALA A 88 -57.00 23.17 -21.02
C ALA A 88 -56.51 22.31 -19.84
N ARG A 89 -56.92 21.03 -19.76
CA ARG A 89 -56.31 20.08 -18.82
C ARG A 89 -54.90 19.69 -19.20
N ARG A 90 -54.62 19.37 -20.48
CA ARG A 90 -53.24 19.13 -20.94
C ARG A 90 -52.32 20.33 -20.66
N ILE A 91 -52.76 21.56 -20.95
CA ILE A 91 -51.99 22.78 -20.63
C ILE A 91 -51.75 22.93 -19.12
N ARG A 92 -52.75 22.68 -18.26
CA ARG A 92 -52.57 22.68 -16.79
C ARG A 92 -51.61 21.58 -16.32
N TRP A 93 -51.68 20.38 -16.90
CA TRP A 93 -50.79 19.28 -16.56
C TRP A 93 -49.35 19.54 -16.99
N TYR A 94 -49.10 19.96 -18.24
CA TYR A 94 -47.76 20.35 -18.71
C TYR A 94 -47.19 21.54 -17.91
N ARG A 95 -48.02 22.52 -17.52
CA ARG A 95 -47.59 23.59 -16.58
C ARG A 95 -47.23 23.04 -15.21
N GLY A 96 -48.03 22.13 -14.66
CA GLY A 96 -47.72 21.44 -13.39
C GLY A 96 -46.40 20.68 -13.45
N CYS A 97 -46.21 19.83 -14.46
CA CYS A 97 -44.96 19.10 -14.68
C CYS A 97 -43.77 20.04 -14.92
N GLY A 98 -43.94 21.12 -15.67
CA GLY A 98 -42.89 22.14 -15.88
C GLY A 98 -42.48 22.83 -14.57
N ILE A 99 -43.45 23.19 -13.72
CA ILE A 99 -43.19 23.73 -12.38
C ILE A 99 -42.48 22.68 -11.51
N SER A 100 -42.94 21.41 -11.51
CA SER A 100 -42.28 20.34 -10.76
C SER A 100 -40.84 20.09 -11.21
N VAL A 101 -40.55 20.13 -12.51
CA VAL A 101 -39.19 20.03 -13.04
C VAL A 101 -38.34 21.20 -12.58
N VAL A 102 -38.81 22.45 -12.74
CA VAL A 102 -38.06 23.65 -12.29
C VAL A 102 -37.79 23.61 -10.79
N VAL A 103 -38.77 23.22 -9.97
CA VAL A 103 -38.62 23.08 -8.52
C VAL A 103 -37.60 21.98 -8.17
N LEU A 104 -37.66 20.81 -8.82
CA LEU A 104 -36.68 19.74 -8.61
C LEU A 104 -35.27 20.16 -9.06
N THR A 105 -35.13 20.91 -10.15
CA THR A 105 -33.84 21.48 -10.58
C THR A 105 -33.29 22.46 -9.54
N ILE A 106 -34.13 23.34 -8.97
CA ILE A 106 -33.72 24.29 -7.91
C ILE A 106 -33.30 23.56 -6.64
N PHE A 107 -34.05 22.55 -6.18
CA PHE A 107 -33.62 21.74 -5.04
C PHE A 107 -32.34 20.95 -5.34
N GLY A 108 -32.19 20.44 -6.56
CA GLY A 108 -30.98 19.75 -7.02
C GLY A 108 -29.73 20.64 -7.03
N THR A 109 -29.83 21.87 -7.54
CA THR A 109 -28.69 22.81 -7.55
C THR A 109 -28.36 23.33 -6.15
N ILE A 110 -29.36 23.56 -5.29
CA ILE A 110 -29.12 23.89 -3.87
C ILE A 110 -28.44 22.72 -3.15
N ALA A 111 -28.93 21.49 -3.32
CA ALA A 111 -28.32 20.30 -2.71
C ALA A 111 -26.88 20.07 -3.20
N ALA A 112 -26.63 20.21 -4.51
CA ALA A 112 -25.29 20.13 -5.08
C ALA A 112 -24.36 21.24 -4.55
N GLY A 113 -24.85 22.48 -4.43
CA GLY A 113 -24.08 23.60 -3.87
C GLY A 113 -23.72 23.38 -2.39
N VAL A 114 -24.68 22.93 -1.59
CA VAL A 114 -24.45 22.57 -0.17
C VAL A 114 -23.48 21.40 -0.04
N TYR A 115 -23.59 20.37 -0.89
CA TYR A 115 -22.67 19.24 -0.92
C TYR A 115 -21.24 19.67 -1.30
N ILE A 116 -21.07 20.47 -2.37
CA ILE A 116 -19.76 20.99 -2.79
C ILE A 116 -19.15 21.87 -1.70
N ALA A 117 -19.94 22.72 -1.05
CA ALA A 117 -19.49 23.54 0.07
C ALA A 117 -19.06 22.69 1.28
N PHE A 118 -19.86 21.67 1.64
CA PHE A 118 -19.54 20.72 2.72
C PHE A 118 -18.25 19.96 2.44
N VAL A 119 -18.11 19.36 1.25
CA VAL A 119 -16.89 18.62 0.84
C VAL A 119 -15.68 19.57 0.80
N SER A 120 -15.83 20.80 0.32
CA SER A 120 -14.75 21.80 0.30
C SER A 120 -14.31 22.21 1.71
N VAL A 121 -15.24 22.37 2.65
CA VAL A 121 -14.92 22.66 4.07
C VAL A 121 -14.30 21.43 4.73
N LEU A 122 -14.79 20.23 4.46
CA LEU A 122 -14.26 18.97 4.99
C LEU A 122 -12.81 18.74 4.53
N LEU A 123 -12.54 18.90 3.23
CA LEU A 123 -11.19 18.88 2.66
C LEU A 123 -10.29 19.92 3.33
N ARG A 124 -10.72 21.19 3.43
CA ARG A 124 -9.96 22.25 4.12
C ARG A 124 -9.77 22.04 5.64
N ARG A 125 -10.48 21.10 6.25
CA ARG A 125 -10.39 20.77 7.69
C ARG A 125 -9.61 19.49 7.97
N LEU A 126 -9.53 18.57 7.01
CA LEU A 126 -8.86 17.26 7.16
C LEU A 126 -7.58 17.13 6.35
N ALA A 127 -7.42 17.89 5.26
CA ALA A 127 -6.19 17.90 4.49
C ALA A 127 -5.04 18.49 5.32
N PRO A 128 -3.90 17.80 5.41
CA PRO A 128 -2.76 18.28 6.17
C PRO A 128 -2.09 19.44 5.44
N SER A 129 -1.73 20.48 6.18
CA SER A 129 -0.94 21.60 5.67
C SER A 129 0.52 21.18 5.50
N LEU A 130 1.06 21.32 4.30
CA LEU A 130 2.52 21.31 4.07
C LEU A 130 3.18 22.39 4.95
N ARG A 131 4.35 22.07 5.52
CA ARG A 131 5.12 23.01 6.35
C ARG A 131 5.70 24.12 5.47
N GLN A 132 5.80 25.34 5.98
CA GLN A 132 6.57 26.40 5.31
C GLN A 132 7.94 26.48 5.99
N ASN A 133 8.91 25.81 5.38
CA ASN A 133 10.30 25.66 5.83
C ASN A 133 11.24 25.52 4.62
N GLY A 134 12.55 25.46 4.83
CA GLY A 134 13.54 25.32 3.75
C GLY A 134 13.30 24.13 2.81
N LEU A 135 12.97 22.93 3.33
CA LEU A 135 12.67 21.76 2.49
C LEU A 135 11.45 21.97 1.59
N GLN A 136 10.36 22.54 2.11
CA GLN A 136 9.20 22.86 1.26
C GLN A 136 9.50 24.02 0.29
N HIS A 137 10.38 24.96 0.65
CA HIS A 137 10.84 25.98 -0.30
C HIS A 137 11.55 25.33 -1.49
N ILE A 138 12.48 24.40 -1.23
CA ILE A 138 13.17 23.62 -2.26
C ILE A 138 12.14 22.86 -3.12
N VAL A 139 11.20 22.13 -2.52
CA VAL A 139 10.15 21.42 -3.28
C VAL A 139 9.30 22.36 -4.15
N ASN A 140 9.14 23.62 -3.76
CA ASN A 140 8.38 24.62 -4.52
C ASN A 140 9.21 25.34 -5.62
N THR A 141 10.55 25.25 -5.59
CA THR A 141 11.46 25.94 -6.52
C THR A 141 12.50 25.02 -7.14
N TRP A 142 12.29 23.70 -7.08
CA TRP A 142 13.22 22.72 -7.63
C TRP A 142 13.21 22.76 -9.16
N GLU A 143 14.40 22.75 -9.74
CA GLU A 143 14.64 22.60 -11.17
C GLU A 143 15.44 21.32 -11.41
N GLU A 144 15.18 20.64 -12.52
CA GLU A 144 15.81 19.36 -12.82
C GLU A 144 17.33 19.52 -13.04
N PRO A 145 18.18 18.74 -12.34
CA PRO A 145 19.63 18.77 -12.51
C PRO A 145 20.06 18.61 -13.97
N ASN A 146 21.11 19.32 -14.36
CA ASN A 146 21.64 19.34 -15.72
C ASN A 146 23.13 18.99 -15.73
N ALA A 147 23.52 18.14 -16.67
CA ALA A 147 24.87 17.72 -17.04
C ALA A 147 25.88 17.59 -15.87
N GLY A 148 25.56 16.73 -14.89
CA GLY A 148 26.47 16.36 -13.81
C GLY A 148 26.59 17.38 -12.66
N VAL A 149 25.73 18.39 -12.60
CA VAL A 149 25.65 19.33 -11.46
C VAL A 149 24.31 19.17 -10.75
N ALA A 150 24.34 18.92 -9.44
CA ALA A 150 23.13 18.83 -8.61
C ALA A 150 22.43 20.18 -8.45
N PHE A 151 21.10 20.14 -8.25
CA PHE A 151 20.26 21.32 -8.04
C PHE A 151 20.78 22.20 -6.88
N GLN A 152 20.89 23.50 -7.13
CA GLN A 152 21.42 24.50 -6.18
C GLN A 152 20.28 25.34 -5.58
N TYR A 153 20.34 25.60 -4.28
CA TYR A 153 19.29 26.33 -3.55
C TYR A 153 19.86 27.22 -2.44
N GLU A 154 19.07 28.21 -2.01
CA GLU A 154 19.35 29.00 -0.81
C GLU A 154 19.17 28.14 0.45
N TRP A 155 20.24 27.93 1.23
CA TRP A 155 20.12 27.28 2.54
C TRP A 155 19.33 28.16 3.52
N ARG A 156 18.54 27.54 4.39
CA ARG A 156 17.74 28.23 5.41
C ARG A 156 17.83 27.53 6.76
N ASP A 157 17.97 28.31 7.83
CA ASP A 157 18.08 27.83 9.21
C ASP A 157 16.82 27.12 9.74
N ASP A 158 15.73 27.12 8.97
CA ASP A 158 14.51 26.36 9.27
C ASP A 158 14.39 25.07 8.44
N PHE A 159 15.45 24.65 7.74
CA PHE A 159 15.48 23.59 6.72
C PHE A 159 14.47 22.46 6.92
N SER A 160 14.47 21.78 8.08
CA SER A 160 13.55 20.67 8.38
C SER A 160 12.63 20.92 9.59
N ARG A 161 12.42 22.20 9.95
CA ARG A 161 11.56 22.61 11.06
C ARG A 161 10.16 22.01 10.92
N ASP A 162 9.64 21.51 12.04
CA ASP A 162 8.33 20.85 12.18
C ASP A 162 8.11 19.58 11.31
N ILE A 163 9.18 19.02 10.72
CA ILE A 163 9.17 17.70 10.07
C ILE A 163 9.59 16.64 11.10
N VAL A 164 8.64 15.79 11.48
CA VAL A 164 8.90 14.63 12.35
C VAL A 164 9.22 13.43 11.47
N PRO A 165 10.42 12.81 11.56
CA PRO A 165 10.77 11.66 10.74
C PRO A 165 9.80 10.47 10.93
N LYS A 166 9.65 9.69 9.86
CA LYS A 166 8.72 8.57 9.70
C LYS A 166 9.45 7.38 9.08
N ASN A 167 9.18 6.18 9.60
CA ASN A 167 9.62 4.92 8.99
C ASN A 167 8.81 4.61 7.73
N CYS A 168 8.95 5.45 6.71
CA CYS A 168 8.48 5.21 5.36
C CYS A 168 9.63 5.27 4.35
N HIS A 169 9.47 4.49 3.31
CA HIS A 169 10.41 4.28 2.24
C HIS A 169 9.79 4.75 0.93
N SER A 170 10.37 5.81 0.37
CA SER A 170 10.00 6.41 -0.91
C SER A 170 10.40 5.47 -2.04
N HIS A 171 9.47 4.58 -2.41
CA HIS A 171 9.63 3.60 -3.47
C HIS A 171 9.62 4.29 -4.83
N ASN A 172 10.53 3.87 -5.72
CA ASN A 172 10.80 4.49 -7.02
C ASN A 172 10.86 6.03 -6.97
N ASP A 173 11.57 6.59 -5.98
CA ASP A 173 11.57 8.02 -5.67
C ASP A 173 11.93 8.93 -6.86
N TYR A 174 12.78 8.44 -7.74
CA TYR A 174 13.19 9.11 -8.97
C TYR A 174 12.05 9.30 -9.99
N TRP A 175 10.87 8.67 -9.84
CA TRP A 175 9.67 9.00 -10.63
C TRP A 175 8.98 10.30 -10.18
N ARG A 176 9.39 10.89 -9.05
CA ARG A 176 8.75 12.10 -8.50
C ARG A 176 9.18 13.34 -9.26
N ALA A 177 8.28 14.32 -9.28
CA ALA A 177 8.56 15.66 -9.81
C ALA A 177 9.67 16.39 -9.04
N VAL A 178 9.95 15.99 -7.79
CA VAL A 178 11.11 16.44 -7.00
C VAL A 178 11.69 15.23 -6.25
N PRO A 179 12.64 14.49 -6.84
CA PRO A 179 13.37 13.42 -6.17
C PRO A 179 14.11 13.93 -4.93
N LEU A 180 14.38 13.04 -3.98
CA LEU A 180 14.92 13.29 -2.64
C LEU A 180 14.06 14.23 -1.77
N TYR A 181 13.93 15.50 -2.15
CA TYR A 181 13.37 16.54 -1.29
C TYR A 181 11.87 16.35 -1.02
N ALA A 182 11.09 15.76 -1.94
CA ALA A 182 9.68 15.45 -1.67
C ALA A 182 9.52 14.41 -0.54
N ALA A 183 10.38 13.38 -0.50
CA ALA A 183 10.39 12.38 0.57
C ALA A 183 10.82 12.99 1.91
N LEU A 184 11.89 13.80 1.90
CA LEU A 184 12.37 14.50 3.09
C LEU A 184 11.36 15.53 3.62
N ALA A 185 10.69 16.30 2.76
CA ALA A 185 9.73 17.34 3.14
C ALA A 185 8.52 16.79 3.91
N VAL A 186 8.13 15.53 3.67
CA VAL A 186 7.08 14.84 4.42
C VAL A 186 7.62 13.98 5.59
N GLY A 187 8.94 13.87 5.72
CA GLY A 187 9.61 13.14 6.79
C GLY A 187 9.93 11.67 6.53
N CYS A 188 9.86 11.15 5.30
CA CYS A 188 10.30 9.77 5.05
C CYS A 188 11.82 9.63 5.22
N THR A 189 12.24 8.63 5.99
CA THR A 189 13.64 8.37 6.35
C THR A 189 14.34 7.41 5.38
N SER A 190 13.65 6.89 4.36
CA SER A 190 14.21 5.94 3.40
C SER A 190 13.74 6.23 1.98
N ILE A 191 14.62 6.01 1.00
CA ILE A 191 14.48 6.49 -0.39
C ILE A 191 15.11 5.46 -1.35
N GLU A 192 14.50 5.23 -2.52
CA GLU A 192 14.93 4.23 -3.51
C GLU A 192 15.53 4.86 -4.78
N ALA A 193 16.68 4.36 -5.23
CA ALA A 193 17.33 4.72 -6.48
C ALA A 193 17.63 3.47 -7.33
N ASP A 194 16.94 3.32 -8.46
CA ASP A 194 17.17 2.26 -9.44
C ASP A 194 18.37 2.62 -10.33
N ILE A 195 19.51 1.96 -10.18
CA ILE A 195 20.75 2.33 -10.90
C ILE A 195 21.13 1.38 -12.04
N TRP A 196 21.67 2.00 -13.09
CA TRP A 196 22.28 1.35 -14.26
C TRP A 196 23.71 1.86 -14.45
N LEU A 197 24.67 0.94 -14.50
CA LEU A 197 26.03 1.21 -14.94
C LEU A 197 26.08 1.50 -16.46
N THR A 198 26.85 2.50 -16.85
CA THR A 198 27.15 2.85 -18.24
C THR A 198 28.56 2.42 -18.65
N GLU A 199 28.86 2.42 -19.95
CA GLU A 199 30.21 2.14 -20.50
C GLU A 199 31.26 3.20 -20.10
N ASP A 200 30.82 4.39 -19.65
CA ASP A 200 31.66 5.52 -19.23
C ASP A 200 31.86 5.58 -17.68
N ASP A 201 31.61 4.49 -16.94
CA ASP A 201 31.66 4.39 -15.46
C ASP A 201 30.76 5.39 -14.70
N GLU A 202 29.67 5.86 -15.32
CA GLU A 202 28.64 6.69 -14.67
C GLU A 202 27.39 5.84 -14.30
N LEU A 203 26.73 6.19 -13.19
CA LEU A 203 25.57 5.49 -12.63
C LEU A 203 24.28 6.28 -12.86
N LEU A 204 23.53 5.92 -13.91
CA LEU A 204 22.26 6.57 -14.26
C LEU A 204 21.09 6.01 -13.47
N VAL A 205 20.15 6.87 -13.07
CA VAL A 205 18.98 6.49 -12.27
C VAL A 205 17.74 6.40 -13.15
N SER A 206 17.19 5.19 -13.32
CA SER A 206 15.88 4.97 -13.94
C SER A 206 15.35 3.55 -13.75
N HIS A 207 14.05 3.33 -13.93
CA HIS A 207 13.44 2.00 -13.77
C HIS A 207 13.88 1.01 -14.85
N SER A 208 14.06 1.53 -16.06
CA SER A 208 14.40 0.78 -17.26
C SER A 208 15.51 1.50 -18.01
N TRP A 209 16.40 0.74 -18.65
CA TRP A 209 17.53 1.29 -19.41
C TRP A 209 17.10 2.31 -20.47
N GLU A 210 15.99 2.05 -21.16
CA GLU A 210 15.40 2.90 -22.21
C GLU A 210 14.86 4.23 -21.70
N SER A 211 14.70 4.40 -20.38
CA SER A 211 14.27 5.64 -19.74
C SER A 211 15.39 6.31 -18.92
N THR A 212 16.64 5.93 -19.15
CA THR A 212 17.82 6.64 -18.59
C THR A 212 18.09 7.95 -19.35
N THR A 213 18.65 8.93 -18.65
CA THR A 213 19.08 10.22 -19.22
C THR A 213 20.41 10.65 -18.59
N LYS A 214 21.30 11.29 -19.35
CA LYS A 214 22.67 11.58 -18.90
C LYS A 214 22.74 12.52 -17.70
N ASP A 215 21.72 13.36 -17.52
CA ASP A 215 21.66 14.36 -16.46
C ASP A 215 21.21 13.78 -15.10
N ARG A 216 20.54 12.62 -15.11
CA ARG A 216 19.94 11.95 -13.95
C ARG A 216 20.85 10.81 -13.45
N THR A 217 21.90 11.18 -12.74
CA THR A 217 22.85 10.25 -12.11
C THR A 217 22.53 10.07 -10.63
N ILE A 218 23.05 9.02 -9.99
CA ILE A 218 22.88 8.86 -8.53
C ILE A 218 23.50 10.03 -7.77
N LYS A 219 24.56 10.65 -8.31
CA LYS A 219 25.15 11.88 -7.77
C LYS A 219 24.23 13.09 -7.90
N SER A 220 23.72 13.39 -9.10
CA SER A 220 22.95 14.62 -9.33
C SER A 220 21.58 14.61 -8.63
N LEU A 221 20.97 13.42 -8.44
CA LEU A 221 19.70 13.25 -7.74
C LEU A 221 19.83 12.99 -6.23
N TYR A 222 20.87 12.30 -5.78
CA TYR A 222 20.98 11.81 -4.39
C TYR A 222 22.28 12.16 -3.69
N LEU A 223 23.45 11.71 -4.17
CA LEU A 223 24.69 11.79 -3.37
C LEU A 223 25.16 13.23 -3.14
N ASP A 224 25.20 14.07 -4.19
CA ASP A 224 25.64 15.46 -4.07
C ASP A 224 24.61 16.34 -3.32
N PRO A 225 23.28 16.20 -3.53
CA PRO A 225 22.25 16.77 -2.66
C PRO A 225 22.38 16.36 -1.18
N LEU A 226 22.54 15.07 -0.87
CA LEU A 226 22.71 14.58 0.50
C LEU A 226 24.00 15.14 1.12
N ALA A 227 25.09 15.21 0.35
CA ALA A 227 26.35 15.82 0.79
C ALA A 227 26.15 17.30 1.14
N ASN A 228 25.45 18.09 0.30
CA ASN A 228 25.16 19.50 0.56
C ASN A 228 24.33 19.68 1.84
N ILE A 229 23.24 18.92 1.99
CA ILE A 229 22.42 18.94 3.22
C ILE A 229 23.29 18.66 4.46
N LEU A 230 24.08 17.57 4.45
CA LEU A 230 24.92 17.21 5.59
C LEU A 230 26.04 18.23 5.86
N GLU A 231 26.59 18.86 4.83
CA GLU A 231 27.58 19.96 4.96
C GLU A 231 26.98 21.12 5.76
N GLN A 232 25.83 21.64 5.34
CA GLN A 232 25.18 22.80 5.96
C GLN A 232 24.68 22.48 7.38
N ARG A 233 24.09 21.28 7.58
CA ARG A 233 23.66 20.77 8.90
C ARG A 233 24.82 20.68 9.89
N ASN A 234 26.00 20.25 9.45
CA ASN A 234 27.14 20.04 10.35
C ASN A 234 28.06 21.27 10.46
N ALA A 235 28.02 22.20 9.51
CA ALA A 235 28.67 23.52 9.62
C ALA A 235 28.01 24.39 10.71
N THR A 236 26.70 24.24 10.92
CA THR A 236 25.94 24.95 11.98
C THR A 236 26.02 24.25 13.34
N ALA A 237 26.28 22.94 13.40
CA ALA A 237 26.37 22.13 14.62
C ALA A 237 27.77 22.14 15.29
N ALA A 238 28.39 23.31 15.40
CA ALA A 238 29.83 23.47 15.68
C ALA A 238 30.34 23.03 17.09
N ASP A 239 29.48 22.49 17.96
CA ASP A 239 29.76 22.28 19.40
C ASP A 239 29.78 20.79 19.83
N SER A 240 29.68 19.84 18.89
CA SER A 240 29.78 18.39 19.19
C SER A 240 30.56 17.60 18.12
N GLN A 241 31.89 17.57 18.24
CA GLN A 241 32.78 16.95 17.24
C GLN A 241 32.48 15.46 16.97
N ASP A 242 32.04 14.71 17.98
CA ASP A 242 31.78 13.27 17.88
C ASP A 242 30.39 12.90 17.33
N LYS A 243 29.44 13.85 17.24
CA LYS A 243 28.05 13.56 16.88
C LYS A 243 27.60 14.25 15.60
N LYS A 244 27.74 13.54 14.48
CA LYS A 244 27.22 13.94 13.17
C LYS A 244 25.71 14.17 13.25
N THR A 245 25.27 15.34 12.82
CA THR A 245 23.86 15.75 12.81
C THR A 245 23.18 15.23 11.54
N GLY A 246 22.08 14.49 11.72
CA GLY A 246 21.21 14.00 10.65
C GLY A 246 20.34 15.09 10.02
N ILE A 247 19.57 14.69 9.01
CA ILE A 247 18.80 15.62 8.17
C ILE A 247 17.70 16.36 8.96
N PHE A 248 17.03 15.68 9.89
CA PHE A 248 15.83 16.18 10.56
C PHE A 248 16.12 16.95 11.86
N ASP A 249 15.42 18.06 12.08
CA ASP A 249 15.52 18.90 13.28
C ASP A 249 14.81 18.27 14.49
N MET A 250 13.68 17.60 14.26
CA MET A 250 12.88 16.97 15.32
C MET A 250 13.52 15.70 15.90
N ASP A 251 14.44 15.07 15.17
CA ASP A 251 15.37 14.05 15.65
C ASP A 251 16.66 14.05 14.80
N PRO A 252 17.73 14.73 15.26
CA PRO A 252 19.01 14.75 14.55
C PRO A 252 19.80 13.43 14.66
N THR A 253 19.28 12.40 15.33
CA THR A 253 19.88 11.06 15.42
C THR A 253 19.31 10.07 14.41
N THR A 254 18.18 10.39 13.78
CA THR A 254 17.61 9.60 12.70
C THR A 254 18.56 9.58 11.50
N THR A 255 19.01 8.38 11.13
CA THR A 255 19.71 8.13 9.86
C THR A 255 18.73 8.19 8.69
N THR A 256 19.15 8.76 7.57
CA THR A 256 18.45 8.64 6.29
C THR A 256 19.01 7.44 5.53
N VAL A 257 18.16 6.67 4.86
CA VAL A 257 18.55 5.45 4.16
C VAL A 257 18.40 5.64 2.65
N LEU A 258 19.50 5.44 1.92
CA LEU A 258 19.47 5.34 0.46
C LEU A 258 19.53 3.86 0.09
N LEU A 259 18.40 3.33 -0.37
CA LEU A 259 18.29 2.00 -0.96
C LEU A 259 18.63 2.10 -2.44
N ILE A 260 19.59 1.30 -2.89
CA ILE A 260 20.13 1.32 -4.24
C ILE A 260 19.81 -0.04 -4.88
N ASP A 261 18.94 -0.04 -5.88
CA ASP A 261 18.59 -1.26 -6.63
C ASP A 261 19.50 -1.38 -7.85
N PHE A 262 20.35 -2.40 -7.84
CA PHE A 262 21.29 -2.69 -8.92
C PHE A 262 20.57 -3.39 -10.07
N LYS A 263 20.25 -2.67 -11.15
CA LYS A 263 19.58 -3.23 -12.33
C LYS A 263 20.56 -3.84 -13.34
N SER A 264 21.78 -3.32 -13.40
CA SER A 264 22.90 -3.80 -14.22
C SER A 264 23.68 -4.95 -13.54
N ASP A 265 24.81 -5.36 -14.12
CA ASP A 265 25.71 -6.35 -13.53
C ASP A 265 26.21 -5.92 -12.14
N GLY A 266 25.98 -6.76 -11.12
CA GLY A 266 26.30 -6.45 -9.74
C GLY A 266 27.79 -6.20 -9.48
N ALA A 267 28.66 -7.04 -10.04
CA ALA A 267 30.09 -7.03 -9.78
C ALA A 267 30.80 -5.88 -10.52
N ALA A 268 30.33 -5.51 -11.72
CA ALA A 268 30.81 -4.34 -12.44
C ALA A 268 30.32 -3.02 -11.81
N THR A 269 29.07 -2.97 -11.35
CA THR A 269 28.48 -1.77 -10.72
C THR A 269 29.12 -1.47 -9.36
N TRP A 270 29.55 -2.50 -8.63
CA TRP A 270 30.11 -2.40 -7.28
C TRP A 270 31.29 -1.42 -7.11
N PRO A 271 32.44 -1.54 -7.82
CA PRO A 271 33.57 -0.64 -7.65
C PRO A 271 33.24 0.82 -8.02
N VAL A 272 32.37 1.03 -9.01
CA VAL A 272 31.91 2.36 -9.41
C VAL A 272 31.11 3.01 -8.28
N LEU A 273 30.17 2.28 -7.67
CA LEU A 273 29.41 2.79 -6.53
C LEU A 273 30.31 3.12 -5.32
N LEU A 274 31.29 2.26 -5.00
CA LEU A 274 32.27 2.55 -3.93
C LEU A 274 33.03 3.86 -4.22
N SER A 275 33.44 4.08 -5.47
CA SER A 275 34.11 5.32 -5.90
C SER A 275 33.21 6.55 -5.74
N GLN A 276 31.94 6.48 -6.15
CA GLN A 276 31.00 7.60 -6.00
C GLN A 276 30.58 7.86 -4.55
N LEU A 277 30.64 6.86 -3.66
CA LEU A 277 30.37 7.01 -2.22
C LEU A 277 31.58 7.51 -1.41
N ALA A 278 32.81 7.46 -1.95
CA ALA A 278 34.03 7.80 -1.22
C ALA A 278 33.99 9.19 -0.53
N PRO A 279 33.50 10.29 -1.16
CA PRO A 279 33.44 11.59 -0.50
C PRO A 279 32.54 11.63 0.75
N LEU A 280 31.49 10.79 0.79
CA LEU A 280 30.61 10.64 1.95
C LEU A 280 31.26 9.76 3.04
N ARG A 281 32.07 8.77 2.63
CA ARG A 281 32.84 7.91 3.53
C ARG A 281 33.95 8.68 4.24
N GLU A 282 34.71 9.49 3.50
CA GLU A 282 35.81 10.33 3.98
C GLU A 282 35.35 11.36 5.02
N LYS A 283 34.18 11.98 4.81
CA LYS A 283 33.57 12.91 5.77
C LYS A 283 32.98 12.22 7.01
N ASN A 284 33.05 10.89 7.10
CA ASN A 284 32.42 10.05 8.12
C ASN A 284 30.92 10.36 8.27
N TRP A 285 30.19 10.31 7.15
CA TRP A 285 28.72 10.46 7.11
C TRP A 285 27.97 9.15 6.85
N LEU A 286 28.66 8.12 6.34
CA LEU A 286 28.07 6.80 6.16
C LEU A 286 28.06 6.01 7.48
N THR A 287 26.99 5.26 7.70
CA THR A 287 26.96 4.11 8.63
C THR A 287 27.94 3.05 8.15
N TYR A 288 28.75 2.48 9.04
CA TYR A 288 29.74 1.47 8.67
C TYR A 288 30.03 0.46 9.78
N TYR A 289 30.48 -0.73 9.39
CA TYR A 289 31.03 -1.75 10.29
C TYR A 289 32.54 -1.85 10.09
N ASP A 290 33.31 -1.75 11.17
CA ASP A 290 34.79 -1.67 11.16
C ASP A 290 35.51 -3.02 11.34
N GLY A 291 34.76 -4.11 11.49
CA GLY A 291 35.26 -5.44 11.84
C GLY A 291 34.96 -5.87 13.27
N GLU A 292 34.61 -4.94 14.15
CA GLU A 292 34.25 -5.18 15.56
C GLU A 292 32.88 -4.57 15.91
N THR A 293 32.64 -3.32 15.52
CA THR A 293 31.51 -2.47 15.95
C THR A 293 30.76 -1.86 14.76
N LEU A 294 29.45 -1.70 14.89
CA LEU A 294 28.61 -0.95 13.94
C LEU A 294 28.51 0.52 14.38
N HIS A 295 29.05 1.42 13.55
CA HIS A 295 29.03 2.87 13.75
C HIS A 295 27.88 3.51 12.98
N GLN A 296 26.94 4.15 13.68
CA GLN A 296 25.75 4.75 13.08
C GLN A 296 26.06 6.12 12.47
N GLY A 297 25.94 6.24 11.15
CA GLY A 297 26.07 7.51 10.42
C GLY A 297 24.72 8.18 10.15
N PRO A 298 24.70 9.49 9.82
CA PRO A 298 23.49 10.21 9.39
C PRO A 298 22.93 9.71 8.05
N LEU A 299 23.73 8.98 7.24
CA LEU A 299 23.31 8.32 6.01
C LEU A 299 23.67 6.83 6.07
N THR A 300 22.73 5.95 5.73
CA THR A 300 22.94 4.50 5.61
C THR A 300 22.71 4.08 4.16
N ILE A 301 23.67 3.37 3.55
CA ILE A 301 23.54 2.84 2.19
C ILE A 301 23.11 1.38 2.26
N VAL A 302 22.08 1.01 1.50
CA VAL A 302 21.61 -0.38 1.39
C VAL A 302 21.54 -0.79 -0.08
N GLY A 303 22.11 -1.92 -0.44
CA GLY A 303 22.01 -2.49 -1.79
C GLY A 303 20.92 -3.56 -1.88
N THR A 304 20.13 -3.50 -2.94
CA THR A 304 19.12 -4.51 -3.34
C THR A 304 19.26 -4.84 -4.83
N GLY A 305 18.35 -5.64 -5.39
CA GLY A 305 18.45 -6.10 -6.79
C GLY A 305 19.65 -7.02 -7.01
N ASN A 306 20.46 -6.79 -8.05
CA ASN A 306 21.66 -7.57 -8.36
C ASN A 306 22.87 -7.28 -7.42
N THR A 307 22.64 -6.77 -6.20
CA THR A 307 23.72 -6.43 -5.27
C THR A 307 24.54 -7.68 -4.87
N PRO A 308 25.88 -7.67 -5.03
CA PRO A 308 26.73 -8.82 -4.71
C PRO A 308 26.98 -8.95 -3.20
N PHE A 309 26.19 -9.80 -2.53
CA PHE A 309 26.28 -10.04 -1.08
C PHE A 309 27.64 -10.63 -0.63
N ASP A 310 28.32 -11.37 -1.50
CA ASP A 310 29.67 -11.88 -1.27
C ASP A 310 30.71 -10.75 -1.18
N LEU A 311 30.58 -9.70 -2.00
CA LEU A 311 31.45 -8.52 -1.92
C LEU A 311 31.14 -7.66 -0.68
N ILE A 312 29.88 -7.61 -0.25
CA ILE A 312 29.51 -7.03 1.07
C ILE A 312 30.20 -7.81 2.19
N GLN A 313 30.16 -9.14 2.19
CA GLN A 313 30.82 -9.94 3.22
C GLN A 313 32.35 -9.79 3.18
N ALA A 314 32.96 -9.76 2.00
CA ALA A 314 34.41 -9.62 1.80
C ALA A 314 34.99 -8.29 2.33
N ALA A 315 34.18 -7.22 2.40
CA ALA A 315 34.54 -5.99 3.10
C ALA A 315 34.59 -6.22 4.61
N ALA A 316 35.72 -6.75 5.11
CA ALA A 316 35.83 -7.21 6.51
C ALA A 316 35.93 -6.08 7.54
N THR A 317 36.62 -4.98 7.21
CA THR A 317 37.00 -3.92 8.18
C THR A 317 36.58 -2.50 7.79
N ASP A 318 35.85 -2.32 6.68
CA ASP A 318 35.22 -1.05 6.33
C ASP A 318 33.99 -1.27 5.43
N ARG A 319 32.91 -1.80 6.03
CA ARG A 319 31.66 -2.09 5.31
C ARG A 319 30.65 -0.98 5.54
N TYR A 320 30.50 -0.10 4.55
CA TYR A 320 29.55 1.03 4.56
C TYR A 320 28.36 0.87 3.60
N ILE A 321 28.19 -0.32 3.02
CA ILE A 321 27.00 -0.75 2.27
C ILE A 321 26.46 -2.01 2.93
N PHE A 322 25.16 -2.01 3.22
CA PHE A 322 24.45 -3.13 3.84
C PHE A 322 23.52 -3.80 2.81
N PHE A 323 23.12 -5.05 3.05
CA PHE A 323 22.23 -5.79 2.16
C PHE A 323 20.74 -5.62 2.52
N ASP A 324 19.88 -5.75 1.51
CA ASP A 324 18.42 -5.95 1.64
C ASP A 324 18.10 -7.46 1.58
N ALA A 325 18.00 -8.10 2.74
CA ALA A 325 17.90 -9.55 2.85
C ALA A 325 16.55 -10.11 2.35
N PRO A 326 16.49 -11.37 1.85
CA PRO A 326 15.23 -11.98 1.41
C PRO A 326 14.34 -12.36 2.60
N LEU A 327 13.33 -11.56 2.92
CA LEU A 327 12.49 -11.68 4.13
C LEU A 327 11.83 -13.07 4.29
N LEU A 328 11.39 -13.68 3.19
CA LEU A 328 10.71 -14.99 3.23
C LEU A 328 11.65 -16.17 3.50
N SER A 329 12.96 -15.93 3.52
CA SER A 329 14.00 -16.94 3.74
C SER A 329 15.21 -16.35 4.47
N VAL A 330 14.96 -15.46 5.44
CA VAL A 330 16.02 -14.78 6.20
C VAL A 330 16.78 -15.78 7.08
N SER A 331 17.98 -16.17 6.64
CA SER A 331 18.83 -17.16 7.29
C SER A 331 19.64 -16.57 8.45
N ASN A 332 20.50 -17.39 9.07
CA ASN A 332 21.45 -16.92 10.09
C ASN A 332 22.62 -16.11 9.52
N ASP A 333 22.77 -16.06 8.20
CA ASP A 333 23.88 -15.37 7.53
C ASP A 333 23.67 -13.84 7.48
N TYR A 334 22.43 -13.38 7.66
CA TYR A 334 22.05 -11.97 7.68
C TYR A 334 21.94 -11.45 9.11
N ASN A 335 22.55 -10.29 9.38
CA ASN A 335 22.48 -9.58 10.67
C ASN A 335 22.88 -8.10 10.49
N THR A 336 22.73 -7.28 11.53
CA THR A 336 23.02 -5.83 11.51
C THR A 336 24.42 -5.43 11.06
N THR A 337 25.42 -6.33 11.07
CA THR A 337 26.78 -6.02 10.59
C THR A 337 26.90 -6.09 9.07
N ASN A 338 25.97 -6.75 8.36
CA ASN A 338 26.04 -6.96 6.91
C ASN A 338 24.74 -6.63 6.15
N SER A 339 23.62 -6.50 6.86
CA SER A 339 22.27 -6.27 6.31
C SER A 339 21.56 -5.19 7.12
N TYR A 340 20.60 -4.50 6.50
CA TYR A 340 19.82 -3.46 7.16
C TYR A 340 18.31 -3.67 7.01
N TYR A 341 17.87 -4.04 5.81
CA TYR A 341 16.50 -4.42 5.53
C TYR A 341 16.36 -5.94 5.38
N ALA A 342 15.13 -6.40 5.54
CA ALA A 342 14.68 -7.68 4.99
C ALA A 342 13.37 -7.43 4.22
N SER A 343 13.39 -7.62 2.89
CA SER A 343 12.29 -7.25 2.00
C SER A 343 11.58 -8.44 1.33
N SER A 344 10.31 -8.24 0.98
CA SER A 344 9.57 -9.11 0.06
C SER A 344 8.46 -8.37 -0.68
N ALA A 345 7.98 -8.95 -1.79
CA ALA A 345 6.69 -8.58 -2.35
C ALA A 345 5.57 -9.00 -1.39
N LEU A 346 4.63 -8.09 -1.10
CA LEU A 346 3.47 -8.39 -0.26
C LEU A 346 2.65 -9.57 -0.81
N SER A 347 2.50 -9.65 -2.13
CA SER A 347 1.80 -10.74 -2.82
C SER A 347 2.46 -12.11 -2.62
N SER A 348 3.79 -12.17 -2.50
CA SER A 348 4.54 -13.40 -2.19
C SER A 348 4.45 -13.74 -0.70
N ALA A 349 4.46 -12.73 0.17
CA ALA A 349 4.41 -12.88 1.63
C ALA A 349 3.08 -13.44 2.16
N VAL A 350 1.94 -12.90 1.68
CA VAL A 350 0.60 -13.24 2.19
C VAL A 350 -0.36 -13.81 1.14
N GLY A 351 0.07 -13.96 -0.11
CA GLY A 351 -0.79 -14.35 -1.22
C GLY A 351 -1.79 -13.25 -1.62
N LYS A 352 -2.88 -13.64 -2.29
CA LYS A 352 -3.88 -12.69 -2.78
C LYS A 352 -4.80 -12.21 -1.64
N VAL A 353 -4.77 -10.90 -1.36
CA VAL A 353 -5.73 -10.23 -0.46
C VAL A 353 -7.06 -10.05 -1.18
N TRP A 354 -8.14 -10.59 -0.61
CA TRP A 354 -9.51 -10.47 -1.14
C TRP A 354 -10.35 -9.53 -0.27
N PHE A 355 -11.37 -8.89 -0.86
CA PHE A 355 -12.36 -8.04 -0.15
C PHE A 355 -11.77 -6.92 0.75
N ALA A 356 -10.62 -6.38 0.34
CA ALA A 356 -9.96 -5.17 0.85
C ALA A 356 -9.30 -5.20 2.23
N THR A 357 -9.46 -6.24 3.04
CA THR A 357 -8.68 -6.46 4.28
C THR A 357 -7.90 -7.77 4.23
N MET A 358 -6.80 -7.86 4.99
CA MET A 358 -6.09 -9.12 5.19
C MET A 358 -6.85 -10.01 6.17
N SER A 359 -6.91 -11.32 5.90
CA SER A 359 -7.45 -12.30 6.85
C SER A 359 -6.50 -12.52 8.04
N SER A 360 -7.01 -12.99 9.18
CA SER A 360 -6.18 -13.18 10.39
C SER A 360 -4.94 -14.06 10.14
N GLY A 361 -5.06 -15.13 9.32
CA GLY A 361 -3.94 -15.99 8.92
C GLY A 361 -3.00 -15.39 7.85
N GLN A 362 -3.32 -14.22 7.29
CA GLN A 362 -2.37 -13.39 6.53
C GLN A 362 -1.67 -12.40 7.46
N ILE A 363 -2.39 -11.81 8.42
CA ILE A 363 -1.82 -10.93 9.44
C ILE A 363 -0.79 -11.68 10.31
N GLU A 364 -1.08 -12.92 10.71
CA GLU A 364 -0.14 -13.72 11.51
C GLU A 364 1.15 -14.01 10.75
N ARG A 365 1.08 -14.32 9.45
CA ARG A 365 2.27 -14.49 8.59
C ARG A 365 3.11 -13.23 8.48
N VAL A 366 2.49 -12.05 8.45
CA VAL A 366 3.24 -10.78 8.49
C VAL A 366 4.01 -10.70 9.81
N LYS A 367 3.39 -11.00 10.96
CA LYS A 367 4.10 -11.02 12.26
C LYS A 367 5.24 -12.04 12.27
N GLU A 368 4.99 -13.29 11.87
CA GLU A 368 6.01 -14.35 11.80
C GLU A 368 7.23 -13.90 10.99
N GLN A 369 7.01 -13.19 9.88
CA GLN A 369 8.06 -12.64 9.02
C GLN A 369 8.73 -11.37 9.61
N VAL A 370 7.98 -10.50 10.29
CA VAL A 370 8.53 -9.35 11.03
C VAL A 370 9.42 -9.84 12.18
N GLU A 371 8.93 -10.76 13.02
CA GLU A 371 9.68 -11.36 14.12
C GLU A 371 10.96 -12.08 13.65
N ALA A 372 10.91 -12.74 12.48
CA ALA A 372 12.09 -13.35 11.87
C ALA A 372 13.16 -12.34 11.45
N ALA A 373 12.77 -11.14 11.00
CA ALA A 373 13.68 -10.05 10.65
C ALA A 373 14.20 -9.32 11.91
N ASP A 374 13.31 -9.03 12.86
CA ASP A 374 13.64 -8.37 14.14
C ASP A 374 14.60 -9.23 14.97
N ALA A 375 14.48 -10.56 14.92
CA ALA A 375 15.41 -11.52 15.51
C ALA A 375 16.84 -11.49 14.89
N LYS A 376 17.02 -10.79 13.76
CA LYS A 376 18.33 -10.46 13.15
C LYS A 376 18.72 -8.99 13.33
N GLY A 377 17.86 -8.19 13.98
CA GLY A 377 17.96 -6.73 14.06
C GLY A 377 17.68 -6.00 12.74
N LEU A 378 17.03 -6.67 11.77
CA LEU A 378 16.78 -6.16 10.43
C LEU A 378 15.38 -5.57 10.30
N LYS A 379 15.26 -4.44 9.62
CA LYS A 379 13.96 -3.79 9.41
C LYS A 379 13.19 -4.50 8.29
N SER A 380 12.03 -5.06 8.61
CA SER A 380 11.13 -5.65 7.62
C SER A 380 10.53 -4.59 6.67
N ARG A 381 10.46 -4.89 5.36
CA ARG A 381 9.83 -4.07 4.31
C ARG A 381 8.95 -4.95 3.40
N TYR A 382 7.81 -4.43 2.97
CA TYR A 382 6.95 -5.10 1.98
C TYR A 382 6.67 -4.18 0.79
N TRP A 383 7.22 -4.50 -0.38
CA TRP A 383 6.93 -3.78 -1.62
C TRP A 383 5.71 -4.36 -2.35
N GLY A 384 5.20 -3.64 -3.35
CA GLY A 384 3.99 -4.05 -4.08
C GLY A 384 2.72 -3.98 -3.23
N THR A 385 2.64 -3.04 -2.28
CA THR A 385 1.41 -2.73 -1.55
C THR A 385 0.32 -2.24 -2.51
N PRO A 386 -0.97 -2.53 -2.28
CA PRO A 386 -2.03 -2.12 -3.21
C PRO A 386 -2.19 -0.60 -3.23
N SER A 387 -1.91 0.06 -4.36
CA SER A 387 -2.06 1.52 -4.53
C SER A 387 -3.51 1.99 -4.66
N TRP A 388 -4.40 1.15 -5.22
CA TRP A 388 -5.82 1.47 -5.43
C TRP A 388 -6.75 0.25 -5.20
N PRO A 389 -8.00 0.43 -4.72
CA PRO A 389 -8.61 1.66 -4.19
C PRO A 389 -7.91 2.19 -2.94
N ILE A 390 -7.98 3.50 -2.70
CA ILE A 390 -7.35 4.19 -1.56
C ILE A 390 -7.71 3.54 -0.22
N GLY A 391 -8.97 3.19 0.01
CA GLY A 391 -9.36 2.45 1.23
C GLY A 391 -8.65 1.10 1.41
N ARG A 392 -8.33 0.38 0.33
CA ARG A 392 -7.56 -0.89 0.40
C ARG A 392 -6.08 -0.63 0.69
N ARG A 393 -5.50 0.41 0.09
CA ARG A 393 -4.14 0.88 0.36
C ARG A 393 -3.98 1.21 1.84
N ASP A 394 -4.88 2.05 2.33
CA ASP A 394 -4.87 2.57 3.70
C ASP A 394 -5.10 1.45 4.73
N GLU A 395 -6.00 0.48 4.47
CA GLU A 395 -6.13 -0.72 5.32
C GLU A 395 -4.90 -1.63 5.28
N ALA A 396 -4.25 -1.81 4.11
CA ALA A 396 -3.01 -2.57 4.03
C ALA A 396 -1.88 -1.90 4.84
N TRP A 397 -1.74 -0.58 4.75
CA TRP A 397 -0.79 0.20 5.54
C TRP A 397 -1.08 0.12 7.05
N LYS A 398 -2.35 0.22 7.49
CA LYS A 398 -2.76 -0.01 8.89
C LYS A 398 -2.34 -1.39 9.40
N VAL A 399 -2.59 -2.44 8.60
CA VAL A 399 -2.27 -3.82 8.97
C VAL A 399 -0.75 -4.02 9.07
N LEU A 400 0.03 -3.53 8.11
CA LEU A 400 1.49 -3.66 8.12
C LEU A 400 2.11 -2.91 9.32
N MET A 401 1.76 -1.64 9.53
CA MET A 401 2.27 -0.90 10.70
C MET A 401 1.78 -1.47 12.04
N GLY A 402 0.54 -1.97 12.09
CA GLY A 402 -0.02 -2.65 13.26
C GLY A 402 0.60 -4.03 13.55
N ALA A 403 1.27 -4.63 12.56
CA ALA A 403 2.04 -5.87 12.70
C ALA A 403 3.54 -5.63 12.99
N GLY A 404 3.96 -4.37 13.20
CA GLY A 404 5.34 -4.02 13.58
C GLY A 404 6.32 -3.84 12.42
N VAL A 405 5.84 -3.73 11.17
CA VAL A 405 6.72 -3.62 9.99
C VAL A 405 7.71 -2.46 10.09
N GLY A 406 9.00 -2.76 9.94
CA GLY A 406 10.11 -1.86 10.25
C GLY A 406 10.21 -0.62 9.36
N VAL A 407 9.77 -0.70 8.09
CA VAL A 407 9.58 0.46 7.22
C VAL A 407 8.42 0.25 6.22
N LEU A 408 7.57 1.26 6.07
CA LEU A 408 6.44 1.23 5.13
C LEU A 408 6.89 1.61 3.71
N ASN A 409 6.73 0.71 2.74
CA ASN A 409 6.98 1.00 1.32
C ASN A 409 5.84 1.86 0.75
N VAL A 410 6.13 3.04 0.21
CA VAL A 410 5.07 4.01 -0.17
C VAL A 410 5.31 4.68 -1.53
N ASP A 411 4.28 4.62 -2.37
CA ASP A 411 4.19 5.40 -3.63
C ASP A 411 3.66 6.81 -3.36
N ASP A 412 2.62 6.93 -2.51
CA ASP A 412 2.00 8.19 -2.10
C ASP A 412 2.54 8.63 -0.74
N LEU A 413 3.44 9.61 -0.79
CA LEU A 413 4.16 10.17 0.36
C LEU A 413 3.24 10.91 1.35
N VAL A 414 2.37 11.79 0.85
CA VAL A 414 1.56 12.70 1.67
C VAL A 414 0.47 11.93 2.41
N SER A 415 -0.21 11.00 1.74
CA SER A 415 -1.19 10.13 2.38
C SER A 415 -0.56 9.20 3.41
N ALA A 416 0.66 8.70 3.18
CA ALA A 416 1.35 7.83 4.13
C ALA A 416 1.76 8.54 5.43
N THR A 417 2.23 9.78 5.34
CA THR A 417 2.93 10.46 6.45
C THR A 417 2.10 11.52 7.17
N MET A 418 1.19 12.19 6.46
CA MET A 418 0.50 13.38 6.94
C MET A 418 -1.01 13.19 7.13
N TRP A 419 -1.64 12.25 6.42
CA TRP A 419 -3.07 11.97 6.55
C TRP A 419 -3.37 10.94 7.65
N ASN A 420 -4.54 11.09 8.28
CA ASN A 420 -5.10 10.03 9.12
C ASN A 420 -5.84 9.02 8.23
N TRP A 421 -5.28 7.82 8.08
CA TRP A 421 -5.84 6.71 7.29
C TRP A 421 -7.25 6.26 7.72
N GLY A 422 -7.71 6.61 8.93
CA GLY A 422 -9.09 6.40 9.38
C GLY A 422 -10.11 7.39 8.76
N TRP A 423 -9.64 8.51 8.21
CA TRP A 423 -10.46 9.60 7.66
C TRP A 423 -10.13 9.94 6.20
N CYS A 424 -9.22 9.18 5.56
CA CYS A 424 -8.89 9.28 4.15
C CYS A 424 -10.08 9.01 3.20
N VAL A 425 -11.11 8.28 3.66
CA VAL A 425 -12.36 8.05 2.90
C VAL A 425 -13.56 8.39 3.79
N VAL A 426 -14.38 9.36 3.39
CA VAL A 426 -15.58 9.79 4.12
C VAL A 426 -16.80 9.72 3.20
N ALA A 427 -17.85 9.01 3.63
CA ALA A 427 -19.08 8.80 2.86
C ALA A 427 -18.87 8.25 1.42
N GLY A 428 -17.79 7.48 1.21
CA GLY A 428 -17.40 6.93 -0.10
C GLY A 428 -16.54 7.87 -0.96
N ILE A 429 -16.27 9.10 -0.49
CA ILE A 429 -15.38 10.07 -1.14
C ILE A 429 -13.97 9.87 -0.60
N ALA A 430 -12.98 9.64 -1.47
CA ALA A 430 -11.58 9.73 -1.08
C ALA A 430 -11.17 11.20 -0.92
N LEU A 431 -10.58 11.55 0.22
CA LEU A 431 -10.12 12.89 0.57
C LEU A 431 -8.60 13.04 0.39
N CYS A 432 -7.86 11.93 0.56
CA CYS A 432 -6.42 11.81 0.27
C CYS A 432 -6.20 11.10 -1.08
N GLY A 433 -4.95 10.87 -1.49
CA GLY A 433 -4.63 10.18 -2.76
C GLY A 433 -4.57 11.06 -4.02
N ASN A 434 -4.58 12.38 -3.86
CA ASN A 434 -4.45 13.38 -4.94
C ASN A 434 -3.26 14.33 -4.65
N SER A 435 -2.05 13.77 -4.56
CA SER A 435 -0.80 14.49 -4.30
C SER A 435 0.29 14.09 -5.29
#